data_AF-A0A561V4Q0-F1
#
_entry.id   AF-A0A561V4Q0-F1
#
_cell.length_a   1.000
_cell.length_b   1.000
_cell.length_c   1.000
_cell.angle_alpha   90.00
_cell.angle_beta   90.00
_cell.angle_gamma   90.00
#
_symmetry.space_group_name_H-M   'P 1'
#
loop_
_entity.id
_entity.type
_entity.pdbx_description
1 polymer ?
#
loop_
_entity_poly.entity_id
_entity_poly.type
_entity_poly.pdbx_seq_one_letter_code
_entity_poly.pdbx_strand_id
1 'polypeptide(L)'
;MTELQVPFHTGSHDLPVTPALDAFMRAAWADTPLPAGDRVPGHALTPARRARVAARFPGERLVIPAGALAVRSNDTDHRFRPHTGYAWLTGLTGEDQAGHVLVLEPDGDAHHEAVLYLRVRSPRTDGEF
;
A
#
# COMPACT_ATOMS: atom_id res chain seq x y z
N MET A 1 -16.87 17.66 -0.69
CA MET A 1 -16.31 17.53 0.66
C MET A 1 -15.18 18.52 0.76
N THR A 2 -15.37 19.61 1.48
CA THR A 2 -14.32 20.60 1.72
C THR A 2 -13.29 19.98 2.64
N GLU A 3 -12.06 19.79 2.16
CA GLU A 3 -10.95 19.36 3.01
C GLU A 3 -10.73 20.40 4.11
N LEU A 4 -10.85 19.95 5.36
CA LEU A 4 -10.43 20.75 6.51
C LEU A 4 -8.91 20.65 6.59
N GLN A 5 -8.24 21.67 6.06
CA GLN A 5 -6.79 21.80 6.16
C GLN A 5 -6.45 22.09 7.64
N VAL A 6 -6.04 21.06 8.38
CA VAL A 6 -5.53 21.22 9.74
C VAL A 6 -4.23 22.02 9.62
N PRO A 7 -4.10 23.21 10.23
CA PRO A 7 -2.87 23.97 10.13
C PRO A 7 -1.75 23.20 10.83
N PHE A 8 -0.65 22.99 10.12
CA PHE A 8 0.56 22.40 10.69
C PHE A 8 1.00 23.21 11.92
N HIS A 9 1.56 22.53 12.92
CA HIS A 9 2.14 23.20 14.06
C HIS A 9 3.46 23.84 13.65
N THR A 10 3.41 25.12 13.25
CA THR A 10 4.59 25.88 12.83
C THR A 10 5.19 26.69 13.98
N GLY A 11 6.49 26.56 14.17
CA GLY A 11 7.32 27.33 15.11
C GLY A 11 7.95 28.57 14.47
N SER A 12 8.64 29.39 15.27
CA SER A 12 9.31 30.62 14.79
C SER A 12 10.43 30.37 13.76
N HIS A 13 10.91 29.13 13.67
CA HIS A 13 11.90 28.68 12.69
C HIS A 13 11.29 28.18 11.37
N ASP A 14 9.97 28.00 11.30
CA ASP A 14 9.31 27.47 10.11
C ASP A 14 9.00 28.60 9.14
N LEU A 15 9.93 28.83 8.22
CA LEU A 15 9.79 29.83 7.17
C LEU A 15 8.76 29.35 6.13
N PRO A 16 7.99 30.27 5.51
CA PRO A 16 7.09 29.90 4.43
C PRO A 16 7.87 29.32 3.25
N VAL A 17 7.29 28.31 2.59
CA VAL A 17 7.85 27.73 1.37
C VAL A 17 7.87 28.79 0.27
N THR A 18 9.06 29.09 -0.24
CA THR A 18 9.20 30.07 -1.33
C THR A 18 8.78 29.47 -2.67
N PRO A 19 8.28 30.27 -3.63
CA PRO A 19 7.94 29.77 -4.96
C PRO A 19 9.09 29.06 -5.68
N ALA A 20 10.33 29.52 -5.45
CA ALA A 20 11.52 28.89 -6.03
C ALA A 20 11.78 27.49 -5.45
N LEU A 21 11.60 27.34 -4.13
CA LEU A 21 11.73 26.04 -3.46
C LEU A 21 10.62 25.09 -3.90
N ASP A 22 9.37 25.55 -3.98
CA ASP A 22 8.24 24.75 -4.45
C ASP A 22 8.44 24.23 -5.87
N ALA A 23 8.86 25.11 -6.80
CA ALA A 23 9.15 24.73 -8.18
C ALA A 23 10.31 23.73 -8.29
N PHE A 24 11.34 23.89 -7.45
CA PHE A 24 12.46 22.95 -7.38
C PHE A 24 12.02 21.57 -6.88
N MET A 25 11.23 21.51 -5.80
CA MET A 25 10.76 20.25 -5.21
C MET A 25 9.79 19.47 -6.10
N ARG A 26 9.15 20.11 -7.09
CA ARG A 26 8.29 19.46 -8.09
C ARG A 26 9.04 18.89 -9.29
N ALA A 27 10.30 19.27 -9.48
CA ALA A 27 11.07 18.96 -10.68
C ALA A 27 12.04 17.78 -10.46
N ALA A 28 12.55 17.23 -11.57
CA ALA A 28 13.66 16.27 -11.60
C ALA A 28 13.48 14.96 -10.80
N TRP A 29 12.25 14.62 -10.39
CA TRP A 29 11.96 13.29 -9.87
C TRP A 29 12.18 12.23 -10.94
N ALA A 30 12.77 11.10 -10.55
CA ALA A 30 12.87 9.94 -11.43
C ALA A 30 11.48 9.40 -11.80
N ASP A 31 11.34 9.00 -13.07
CA ASP A 31 10.15 8.31 -13.55
C ASP A 31 9.91 7.04 -12.72
N THR A 32 8.66 6.78 -12.37
CA THR A 32 8.26 5.55 -11.67
C THR A 32 7.22 4.78 -12.47
N PRO A 33 7.59 4.19 -13.62
CA PRO A 33 6.66 3.36 -14.37
C PRO A 33 6.18 2.18 -13.51
N LEU A 34 4.95 1.72 -13.74
CA LEU A 34 4.50 0.45 -13.18
C LEU A 34 5.21 -0.69 -13.92
N PRO A 35 5.78 -1.68 -13.22
CA PRO A 35 6.46 -2.80 -13.85
C PRO A 35 5.43 -3.77 -14.44
N ALA A 36 4.88 -3.41 -15.62
CA ALA A 36 3.76 -4.13 -16.23
C ALA A 36 4.08 -5.60 -16.58
N GLY A 37 5.36 -5.93 -16.75
CA GLY A 37 5.83 -7.28 -17.11
C GLY A 37 6.33 -8.13 -15.93
N ASP A 38 6.68 -7.51 -14.80
CA ASP A 38 7.34 -8.24 -13.72
C ASP A 38 6.31 -9.01 -12.89
N ARG A 39 6.63 -10.26 -12.61
CA ARG A 39 5.82 -11.14 -11.77
C ARG A 39 6.62 -11.54 -10.55
N VAL A 40 5.98 -11.51 -9.39
CA VAL A 40 6.58 -12.04 -8.17
C VAL A 40 6.90 -13.53 -8.31
N PRO A 41 7.95 -14.03 -7.63
CA PRO A 41 8.19 -15.46 -7.53
C PRO A 41 6.93 -16.21 -7.09
N GLY A 42 6.58 -17.27 -7.81
CA GLY A 42 5.40 -18.08 -7.49
C GLY A 42 4.06 -17.44 -7.88
N HIS A 43 4.04 -16.38 -8.70
CA HIS A 43 2.80 -15.78 -9.25
C HIS A 43 1.80 -16.82 -9.75
N ALA A 44 2.27 -17.82 -10.51
CA ALA A 44 1.45 -18.89 -11.07
C ALA A 44 0.73 -19.76 -10.03
N LEU A 45 1.25 -19.81 -8.79
CA LEU A 45 0.67 -20.59 -7.70
C LEU A 45 -0.43 -19.83 -6.95
N THR A 46 -0.40 -18.49 -7.01
CA THR A 46 -1.28 -17.66 -6.17
C THR A 46 -2.79 -17.80 -6.49
N PRO A 47 -3.24 -17.97 -7.76
CA PRO A 47 -4.67 -18.17 -8.04
C PRO A 47 -5.21 -19.44 -7.38
N ALA A 48 -4.49 -20.56 -7.50
CA ALA A 48 -4.91 -21.83 -6.89
C ALA A 48 -4.92 -21.75 -5.35
N ARG A 49 -3.99 -21.00 -4.75
CA ARG A 49 -3.97 -20.77 -3.30
C ARG A 49 -5.20 -19.97 -2.84
N ARG A 50 -5.53 -18.87 -3.53
CA ARG A 50 -6.71 -18.06 -3.22
C ARG A 50 -8.00 -18.88 -3.37
N ALA A 51 -8.14 -19.64 -4.46
CA ALA A 51 -9.30 -20.51 -4.68
C ALA A 51 -9.48 -21.55 -3.56
N ARG A 52 -8.38 -22.16 -3.08
CA ARG A 52 -8.43 -23.12 -1.96
C ARG A 52 -8.85 -22.52 -0.63
N VAL A 53 -8.49 -21.25 -0.39
CA VAL A 53 -8.91 -20.52 0.82
C VAL A 53 -10.36 -20.08 0.67
N ALA A 54 -10.71 -19.43 -0.43
CA ALA A 54 -12.07 -19.05 -0.82
C ALA A 54 -13.10 -20.19 -0.62
N ALA A 55 -12.82 -21.39 -1.13
CA ALA A 55 -13.71 -22.54 -1.03
C ALA A 55 -14.00 -23.02 0.41
N ARG A 56 -13.22 -22.59 1.40
CA ARG A 56 -13.48 -22.87 2.83
C ARG A 56 -14.44 -21.88 3.48
N PHE A 57 -14.70 -20.74 2.84
CA PHE A 57 -15.50 -19.64 3.37
C PHE A 57 -16.52 -19.17 2.31
N PRO A 58 -17.45 -20.05 1.91
CA PRO A 58 -18.44 -19.74 0.88
C PRO A 58 -19.32 -18.55 1.28
N GLY A 59 -19.51 -17.59 0.38
CA GLY A 59 -20.32 -16.39 0.62
C GLY A 59 -19.72 -15.36 1.59
N GLU A 60 -18.56 -15.64 2.19
CA GLU A 60 -17.92 -14.73 3.15
C GLU A 60 -16.85 -13.86 2.47
N ARG A 61 -16.81 -12.57 2.80
CA ARG A 61 -15.69 -11.70 2.43
C ARG A 61 -14.48 -11.99 3.31
N LEU A 62 -13.33 -12.23 2.69
CA LEU A 62 -12.07 -12.42 3.41
C LEU A 62 -11.20 -11.18 3.28
N VAL A 63 -10.78 -10.64 4.42
CA VAL A 63 -9.89 -9.47 4.51
C VAL A 63 -8.54 -9.94 5.02
N ILE A 64 -7.52 -9.88 4.17
CA ILE A 64 -6.17 -10.35 4.46
C ILE A 64 -5.21 -9.16 4.45
N PRO A 65 -4.93 -8.54 5.62
CA PRO A 65 -4.00 -7.41 5.71
C PRO A 65 -2.54 -7.88 5.60
N ALA A 66 -1.70 -7.06 4.96
CA ALA A 66 -0.25 -7.22 4.96
C ALA A 66 0.35 -6.93 6.35
N GLY A 67 -0.32 -6.12 7.17
CA GLY A 67 0.17 -5.66 8.47
C GLY A 67 0.63 -4.19 8.43
N ALA A 68 1.14 -3.72 9.56
CA ALA A 68 1.63 -2.36 9.74
C ALA A 68 3.10 -2.36 10.19
N LEU A 69 3.73 -1.19 10.13
CA LEU A 69 5.05 -0.97 10.71
C LEU A 69 4.98 -1.15 12.24
N ALA A 70 6.06 -1.68 12.81
CA ALA A 70 6.18 -1.90 14.25
C ALA A 70 7.27 -0.99 14.80
N VAL A 71 6.89 -0.10 15.71
CA VAL A 71 7.80 0.86 16.33
C VAL A 71 8.90 0.12 17.11
N ARG A 72 10.14 0.45 16.81
CA ARG A 72 11.32 0.00 17.55
C ARG A 72 11.66 0.96 18.69
N SER A 73 11.68 2.26 18.38
CA SER A 73 11.95 3.33 19.33
C SER A 73 11.52 4.66 18.74
N ASN A 74 10.64 5.40 19.44
CA ASN A 74 10.13 6.69 19.00
C ASN A 74 9.56 6.65 17.57
N ASP A 75 10.14 7.42 16.66
CA ASP A 75 9.81 7.54 15.23
C ASP A 75 10.55 6.52 14.34
N THR A 76 11.29 5.58 14.94
CA THR A 76 12.01 4.53 14.23
C THR A 76 11.25 3.21 14.29
N ASP A 77 10.91 2.67 13.13
CA ASP A 77 10.29 1.35 12.98
C ASP A 77 11.31 0.21 12.76
N HIS A 78 10.89 -1.01 13.05
CA HIS A 78 11.54 -2.21 12.52
C HIS A 78 11.33 -2.33 11.00
N ARG A 79 12.26 -3.03 10.32
CA ARG A 79 12.10 -3.37 8.90
C ARG A 79 10.78 -4.11 8.69
N PHE A 80 9.97 -3.62 7.75
CA PHE A 80 8.67 -4.22 7.48
C PHE A 80 8.83 -5.65 6.92
N ARG A 81 7.99 -6.55 7.42
CA ARG A 81 7.82 -7.89 6.86
C ARG A 81 6.32 -8.19 6.84
N PRO A 82 5.72 -8.50 5.68
CA PRO A 82 4.28 -8.72 5.62
C PRO A 82 3.85 -10.00 6.34
N HIS A 83 2.60 -10.00 6.78
CA HIS A 83 1.97 -11.16 7.41
C HIS A 83 2.07 -12.38 6.49
N THR A 84 2.39 -13.54 7.08
CA THR A 84 2.69 -14.76 6.31
C THR A 84 1.53 -15.23 5.45
N GLY A 85 0.29 -15.04 5.91
CA GLY A 85 -0.91 -15.38 5.13
C GLY A 85 -1.08 -14.49 3.90
N TYR A 86 -0.84 -13.18 4.06
CA TYR A 86 -0.83 -12.23 2.94
C TYR A 86 0.24 -12.61 1.93
N ALA A 87 1.50 -12.74 2.38
CA ALA A 87 2.63 -13.07 1.54
C ALA A 87 2.43 -14.39 0.77
N TRP A 88 1.83 -15.40 1.42
CA TRP A 88 1.54 -16.68 0.77
C TRP A 88 0.47 -16.59 -0.35
N LEU A 89 -0.53 -15.72 -0.17
CA LEU A 89 -1.65 -15.54 -1.12
C LEU A 89 -1.35 -14.55 -2.25
N THR A 90 -0.44 -13.61 -2.04
CA THR A 90 -0.09 -12.57 -3.02
C THR A 90 1.27 -12.78 -3.67
N GLY A 91 2.19 -13.47 -2.99
CA GLY A 91 3.61 -13.53 -3.37
C GLY A 91 4.37 -12.23 -3.12
N LEU A 92 3.71 -11.22 -2.55
CA LEU A 92 4.26 -9.90 -2.30
C LEU A 92 4.97 -9.88 -0.93
N THR A 93 6.24 -9.45 -0.93
CA THR A 93 7.11 -9.44 0.28
C THR A 93 7.92 -8.15 0.47
N GLY A 94 7.56 -7.09 -0.25
CA GLY A 94 8.25 -5.80 -0.24
C GLY A 94 7.91 -4.94 0.97
N GLU A 95 8.78 -3.98 1.26
CA GLU A 95 8.65 -3.06 2.41
C GLU A 95 7.58 -1.98 2.19
N ASP A 96 7.28 -1.65 0.93
CA ASP A 96 6.27 -0.69 0.51
C ASP A 96 4.83 -1.15 0.82
N GLN A 97 4.67 -2.39 1.26
CA GLN A 97 3.37 -3.06 1.39
C GLN A 97 2.71 -2.89 2.75
N ALA A 98 3.34 -2.15 3.66
CA ALA A 98 2.71 -1.78 4.92
C ALA A 98 1.36 -1.09 4.66
N GLY A 99 0.30 -1.60 5.31
CA GLY A 99 -1.07 -1.13 5.13
C GLY A 99 -1.81 -1.69 3.89
N HIS A 100 -1.19 -2.53 3.06
CA HIS A 100 -1.89 -3.17 1.94
C HIS A 100 -2.88 -4.22 2.43
N VAL A 101 -3.94 -4.44 1.65
CA VAL A 101 -4.98 -5.42 1.98
C VAL A 101 -5.39 -6.19 0.73
N LEU A 102 -5.26 -7.52 0.78
CA LEU A 102 -5.92 -8.39 -0.18
C LEU A 102 -7.33 -8.68 0.34
N VAL A 103 -8.34 -8.42 -0.48
CA VAL A 103 -9.72 -8.79 -0.22
C VAL A 103 -10.13 -9.88 -1.21
N LEU A 104 -10.74 -10.94 -0.70
CA LEU A 104 -11.45 -11.91 -1.51
C LEU A 104 -12.94 -11.59 -1.38
N GLU A 105 -13.49 -10.97 -2.42
CA GLU A 105 -14.90 -10.59 -2.52
C GLU A 105 -15.71 -11.80 -2.97
N PRO A 106 -16.78 -12.21 -2.26
CA PRO A 106 -17.59 -13.35 -2.68
C PRO A 106 -18.30 -13.02 -4.00
N ASP A 107 -18.18 -13.93 -4.97
CA ASP A 107 -18.82 -13.87 -6.30
C ASP A 107 -19.61 -15.17 -6.55
N GLY A 108 -20.65 -15.36 -5.74
CA GLY A 108 -21.44 -16.60 -5.69
C GLY A 108 -20.95 -17.61 -4.64
N ASP A 109 -21.57 -18.79 -4.64
CA ASP A 109 -21.48 -19.74 -3.49
C ASP A 109 -20.08 -20.33 -3.24
N ALA A 110 -19.18 -20.34 -4.22
CA ALA A 110 -17.85 -20.95 -4.07
C ALA A 110 -16.72 -20.23 -4.81
N HIS A 111 -16.97 -19.00 -5.27
CA HIS A 111 -16.01 -18.19 -5.99
C HIS A 111 -15.77 -16.88 -5.27
N HIS A 112 -14.55 -16.38 -5.36
CA HIS A 112 -14.20 -15.06 -4.87
C HIS A 112 -13.36 -14.33 -5.90
N GLU A 113 -13.73 -13.08 -6.17
CA GLU A 113 -12.87 -12.14 -6.88
C GLU A 113 -11.76 -11.64 -5.94
N ALA A 114 -10.53 -11.61 -6.43
CA ALA A 114 -9.39 -11.12 -5.65
C ALA A 114 -9.10 -9.65 -5.97
N VAL A 115 -9.32 -8.77 -4.99
CA VAL A 115 -9.09 -7.33 -5.09
C VAL A 115 -7.93 -6.93 -4.17
N LEU A 116 -6.92 -6.26 -4.71
CA LEU A 116 -5.76 -5.80 -3.96
C LEU A 116 -5.82 -4.29 -3.75
N TYR A 117 -5.98 -3.87 -2.49
CA TYR A 117 -5.92 -2.47 -2.08
C TYR A 117 -4.50 -2.10 -1.70
N LEU A 118 -4.00 -1.04 -2.34
CA LEU A 118 -2.64 -0.53 -2.21
C LEU A 118 -2.69 0.91 -1.70
N ARG A 119 -1.64 1.37 -1.02
CA ARG A 119 -1.49 2.80 -0.79
C ARG A 119 -1.12 3.49 -2.09
N VAL A 120 -1.78 4.60 -2.38
CA VAL A 120 -1.46 5.43 -3.54
C VAL A 120 -0.05 5.99 -3.35
N ARG A 121 0.71 6.07 -4.45
CA ARG A 121 2.03 6.68 -4.41
C ARG A 121 1.91 8.14 -4.03
N SER A 122 2.85 8.64 -3.24
CA SER A 122 2.90 10.06 -2.92
C SER A 122 2.90 10.88 -4.21
N PRO A 123 2.02 11.89 -4.31
CA PRO A 123 2.00 12.79 -5.43
C PRO A 123 3.32 13.57 -5.47
N ARG A 124 3.75 13.96 -6.67
CA ARG A 124 4.98 14.73 -6.89
C ARG A 124 4.71 16.13 -7.43
N THR A 125 3.44 16.47 -7.56
CA THR A 125 2.97 17.59 -8.40
C THR A 125 2.06 18.57 -7.68
N ASP A 126 1.67 18.31 -6.43
CA ASP A 126 0.64 19.09 -5.69
C ASP A 126 1.16 19.91 -4.50
N GLY A 127 2.42 19.76 -4.08
CA GLY A 127 3.02 20.64 -3.06
C GLY A 127 3.11 20.03 -1.68
N GLU A 128 2.61 18.80 -1.54
CA GLU A 128 2.78 17.99 -0.34
C GLU A 128 4.16 17.33 -0.39
N PHE A 129 5.20 18.10 -0.05
CA PHE A 129 6.58 17.64 0.16
C PHE A 129 7.03 17.96 1.58
#